data_AF-A0A258AJL8-F1
#
_entry.id   AF-A0A258AJL8-F1
#
_cell.length_a   1.000
_cell.length_b   1.000
_cell.length_c   1.000
_cell.angle_alpha   90.00
_cell.angle_beta   90.00
_cell.angle_gamma   90.00
#
_symmetry.space_group_name_H-M   'P 1'
#
loop_
_entity.id
_entity.type
_entity.pdbx_description
1 polymer ?
#
loop_
_entity_poly.entity_id
_entity_poly.type
_entity_poly.pdbx_seq_one_letter_code
_entity_poly.pdbx_strand_id
1 'polypeptide(L)'
;LLPYMVSAQFSVEATGNLRFGLQRTFQLTSRLSTFGRVEYDTNSAQGLEWLAGANYTLSKNLGLITSYSSDYGFGAGVSFRF
;
A
#
# COMPACT_ATOMS: atom_id res chain seq x y z
N LEU A 1 1.48 9.98 10.93
CA LEU A 1 0.90 10.33 9.61
C LEU A 1 1.34 11.74 9.27
N LEU A 2 1.93 11.94 8.10
CA LEU A 2 2.28 13.27 7.59
C LEU A 2 1.03 14.03 7.13
N PRO A 3 1.10 15.36 6.99
CA PRO A 3 0.09 16.12 6.27
C PRO A 3 -0.19 15.46 4.90
N TYR A 4 -1.46 15.43 4.48
CA TYR A 4 -1.94 14.77 3.25
C TYR A 4 -2.05 13.22 3.25
N MET A 5 -2.20 12.59 4.41
CA MET A 5 -2.40 11.13 4.54
C MET A 5 -1.26 10.32 3.91
N VAL A 6 -0.04 10.86 4.00
CA VAL A 6 1.19 10.19 3.60
C VAL A 6 1.83 9.56 4.84
N SER A 7 2.33 8.34 4.70
CA SER A 7 3.17 7.68 5.69
C SER A 7 4.51 7.37 5.05
N ALA A 8 5.58 7.76 5.73
CA ALA A 8 6.94 7.35 5.40
C ALA A 8 7.42 6.38 6.48
N GLN A 9 8.09 5.32 6.05
CA GLN A 9 8.72 4.34 6.92
C GLN A 9 10.17 4.17 6.47
N PHE A 10 11.08 4.13 7.44
CA PHE A 10 12.47 3.80 7.21
C PHE A 10 12.88 2.78 8.26
N SER A 11 13.51 1.69 7.84
CA SER A 11 14.01 0.67 8.75
C SER A 11 15.41 0.23 8.35
N VAL A 12 16.20 -0.03 9.38
CA VAL A 12 17.55 -0.58 9.27
C VAL A 12 17.53 -1.93 9.97
N GLU A 13 17.90 -2.98 9.25
CA GLU A 13 18.00 -4.33 9.79
C GLU A 13 19.42 -4.59 10.31
N ALA A 14 19.55 -5.49 11.30
CA ALA A 14 20.85 -5.82 11.90
C ALA A 14 21.84 -6.44 10.89
N THR A 15 21.33 -7.01 9.79
CA THR A 15 22.10 -7.50 8.64
C THR A 15 22.71 -6.39 7.79
N GLY A 16 22.36 -5.12 8.05
CA GLY A 16 22.78 -3.96 7.27
C GLY A 16 21.80 -3.58 6.15
N ASN A 17 20.68 -4.28 6.03
CA ASN A 17 19.67 -3.95 5.01
C ASN A 17 18.94 -2.66 5.37
N LEU A 18 18.73 -1.82 4.36
CA LEU A 18 17.93 -0.61 4.45
C LEU A 18 16.64 -0.81 3.67
N ARG A 19 15.53 -0.45 4.31
CA ARG A 19 14.23 -0.40 3.67
C ARG A 19 13.61 0.97 3.87
N PHE A 20 13.14 1.56 2.78
CA PHE A 20 12.46 2.84 2.78
C PHE A 20 11.12 2.72 2.06
N GLY A 21 10.02 2.97 2.77
CA GLY A 21 8.67 2.89 2.24
C GLY A 21 7.97 4.25 2.28
N LEU A 22 7.30 4.61 1.19
CA LEU A 22 6.34 5.72 1.14
C LEU A 22 4.98 5.17 0.75
N GLN A 23 3.96 5.50 1.52
CA GLN A 23 2.58 5.16 1.22
C GLN A 23 1.70 6.40 1.29
N ARG A 24 0.70 6.46 0.42
CA ARG A 24 -0.35 7.46 0.45
C ARG A 24 -1.70 6.83 0.16
N THR A 25 -2.71 7.28 0.87
CA THR A 25 -4.12 6.97 0.56
C THR A 25 -4.83 8.26 0.19
N PHE A 26 -5.61 8.21 -0.90
CA PHE A 26 -6.42 9.32 -1.38
C PHE A 26 -7.90 8.92 -1.36
N GLN A 27 -8.71 9.66 -0.61
CA GLN A 27 -10.14 9.44 -0.56
C GLN A 27 -10.79 10.16 -1.75
N LEU A 28 -11.41 9.40 -2.67
CA LEU A 28 -12.09 9.96 -3.85
C LEU A 28 -13.55 10.31 -3.52
N THR A 29 -14.23 9.41 -2.83
CA THR A 29 -15.63 9.57 -2.39
C THR A 29 -15.80 9.00 -0.99
N SER A 30 -16.99 9.05 -0.39
CA SER A 30 -17.21 8.40 0.92
C SER A 30 -17.05 6.88 0.91
N ARG A 31 -17.08 6.23 -0.25
CA ARG A 31 -17.02 4.75 -0.39
C ARG A 31 -15.82 4.25 -1.19
N LEU A 32 -15.16 5.12 -1.96
CA LEU A 32 -14.05 4.77 -2.83
C LEU A 32 -12.79 5.53 -2.41
N SER A 33 -11.70 4.80 -2.24
CA SER A 33 -10.36 5.34 -2.01
C SER A 33 -9.36 4.66 -2.92
N THR A 34 -8.31 5.37 -3.32
CA THR A 34 -7.13 4.77 -3.94
C THR A 34 -5.95 4.88 -2.99
N PHE A 35 -4.98 4.00 -3.17
CA PHE A 35 -3.74 4.03 -2.41
C PHE A 35 -2.56 3.65 -3.29
N GLY A 36 -1.40 4.17 -2.93
CA GLY A 36 -0.14 3.84 -3.55
C GLY A 36 0.92 3.63 -2.47
N ARG A 37 1.78 2.64 -2.68
CA ARG A 37 2.98 2.39 -1.91
C ARG A 37 4.14 2.23 -2.87
N VAL A 38 5.26 2.84 -2.54
CA VAL A 38 6.55 2.56 -3.14
C VAL A 38 7.50 2.20 -2.02
N GLU A 39 8.32 1.19 -2.25
CA GLU A 39 9.28 0.70 -1.28
C GLU A 39 10.60 0.43 -1.98
N TYR A 40 11.67 0.89 -1.37
CA TYR A 40 13.02 0.64 -1.79
C TYR A 40 13.66 -0.28 -0.76
N ASP A 41 14.09 -1.46 -1.19
CA ASP A 41 14.75 -2.45 -0.34
C ASP A 41 16.12 -2.79 -0.96
N THR A 42 17.18 -2.51 -0.22
CA THR A 42 18.56 -2.80 -0.64
C THR A 42 18.86 -4.29 -0.84
N ASN A 43 18.03 -5.17 -0.28
CA ASN A 43 18.16 -6.62 -0.42
C ASN A 43 17.35 -7.18 -1.62
N SER A 44 16.43 -6.39 -2.20
CA SER A 44 15.63 -6.82 -3.35
C SER A 44 16.43 -6.70 -4.64
N ALA A 45 16.38 -7.73 -5.51
CA ALA A 45 17.13 -7.76 -6.78
C ALA A 45 16.68 -6.66 -7.75
N GLN A 46 15.42 -6.23 -7.66
CA GLN A 46 14.84 -5.13 -8.43
C GLN A 46 14.99 -3.77 -7.72
N GLY A 47 15.33 -3.78 -6.42
CA GLY A 47 15.59 -2.61 -5.58
C GLY A 47 14.36 -1.74 -5.25
N LEU A 48 13.43 -1.56 -6.20
CA LEU A 48 12.24 -0.73 -6.05
C LEU A 48 10.97 -1.52 -6.37
N GLU A 49 10.12 -1.66 -5.36
CA GLU A 49 8.83 -2.33 -5.44
C GLU A 49 7.72 -1.28 -5.30
N TRP A 50 6.64 -1.43 -6.07
CA TRP A 50 5.51 -0.53 -5.94
C TRP A 50 4.19 -1.28 -6.03
N LEU A 51 3.21 -0.72 -5.32
CA LEU A 51 1.87 -1.24 -5.25
C LEU A 51 0.88 -0.08 -5.38
N ALA A 52 -0.08 -0.23 -6.28
CA ALA A 52 -1.18 0.72 -6.44
C ALA A 52 -2.51 -0.02 -6.38
N GLY A 53 -3.51 0.54 -5.71
CA GLY A 53 -4.78 -0.13 -5.55
C GLY A 53 -5.93 0.80 -5.21
N ALA A 54 -7.10 0.19 -5.11
CA ALA A 54 -8.35 0.84 -4.75
C ALA A 54 -9.12 0.00 -3.73
N ASN A 55 -9.77 0.68 -2.80
CA ASN A 55 -10.71 0.09 -1.86
C ASN A 55 -12.11 0.64 -2.13
N TYR A 56 -13.09 -0.24 -2.14
CA TYR A 56 -14.50 0.11 -2.28
C TYR A 56 -15.32 -0.47 -1.11
N THR A 57 -16.10 0.36 -0.44
CA THR A 57 -16.94 -0.03 0.70
C THR A 57 -18.33 -0.45 0.22
N LEU A 58 -18.66 -1.74 0.32
CA LEU A 58 -19.97 -2.27 -0.05
C LEU A 58 -20.99 -1.99 1.05
N SER A 59 -20.59 -2.24 2.30
CA SER A 59 -21.43 -2.09 3.49
C SER A 59 -20.56 -1.71 4.68
N LYS A 60 -21.19 -1.40 5.83
CA LYS A 60 -20.47 -0.97 7.05
C LYS A 60 -19.37 -1.96 7.49
N ASN A 61 -19.58 -3.25 7.21
CA ASN A 61 -18.69 -4.34 7.62
C ASN A 61 -17.95 -5.00 6.47
N LEU A 62 -18.26 -4.66 5.21
CA LEU A 62 -17.76 -5.36 4.02
C LEU A 62 -17.19 -4.37 2.99
N GLY A 63 -15.98 -4.66 2.52
CA GLY A 63 -15.32 -3.92 1.45
C GLY A 63 -14.66 -4.84 0.44
N LEU A 64 -14.40 -4.31 -0.75
CA LEU A 64 -13.58 -4.92 -1.79
C LEU A 64 -12.27 -4.15 -1.93
N ILE A 65 -11.22 -4.87 -2.29
CA ILE A 65 -9.89 -4.35 -2.54
C ILE A 65 -9.43 -4.90 -3.89
N THR A 66 -8.83 -4.04 -4.70
CA THR A 66 -8.08 -4.45 -5.89
C THR A 66 -6.75 -3.73 -5.89
N SER A 67 -5.70 -4.40 -6.35
CA SER A 67 -4.35 -3.85 -6.37
C SER A 67 -3.53 -4.43 -7.50
N TYR A 68 -2.53 -3.69 -7.92
CA TYR A 68 -1.46 -4.13 -8.80
C TYR A 68 -0.13 -3.97 -8.08
N SER A 69 0.70 -5.00 -8.11
CA SER A 69 2.07 -5.02 -7.61
C SER A 69 3.04 -5.13 -8.79
N SER A 70 4.16 -4.41 -8.74
CA SER A 70 5.26 -4.54 -9.69
C SER A 70 5.77 -5.97 -9.85
N ASP A 71 5.74 -6.74 -8.76
CA ASP A 71 6.40 -8.04 -8.68
C ASP A 71 5.43 -9.20 -8.89
N TYR A 72 4.18 -9.03 -8.41
CA TYR A 72 3.17 -10.08 -8.39
C TYR A 72 2.00 -9.83 -9.35
N GLY A 73 1.90 -8.65 -9.97
CA GLY A 73 0.82 -8.30 -10.88
C GLY A 73 -0.50 -7.96 -10.17
N PHE A 74 -1.64 -8.28 -10.80
CA PHE A 74 -2.97 -7.95 -10.29
C PHE A 74 -3.43 -8.88 -9.16
N GLY A 75 -4.07 -8.29 -8.14
CA GLY A 75 -4.71 -8.98 -7.03
C GLY A 75 -6.06 -8.36 -6.68
N ALA A 76 -6.96 -9.17 -6.13
CA ALA A 76 -8.25 -8.74 -5.61
C ALA A 76 -8.53 -9.44 -4.28
N GLY A 77 -9.26 -8.77 -3.40
CA GLY A 77 -9.58 -9.26 -2.07
C GLY A 77 -10.84 -8.65 -1.50
N VAL A 78 -11.29 -9.21 -0.39
CA VAL A 78 -12.41 -8.71 0.40
C VAL A 78 -11.89 -8.30 1.78
N SER A 79 -12.44 -7.24 2.34
CA SER A 79 -12.18 -6.83 3.71
C SER A 79 -13.46 -6.95 4.54
N PHE A 80 -13.33 -7.53 5.73
CA PHE A 80 -14.41 -7.60 6.70
C PHE A 80 -13.99 -6.89 7.99
N ARG A 81 -14.87 -6.07 8.57
CA ARG A 81 -14.62 -5.35 9.81
C ARG A 81 -15.74 -5.66 10.82
N PHE A 82 -15.37 -6.22 11.97
CA PHE A 82 -16.26 -6.55 13.09
C PHE A 82 -16.11 -5.55 14.24
#